data_AF-A0AAV1ZKU2-F1
#
_entry.id   AF-A0AAV1ZKU2-F1
#
_cell.length_a   1.000
_cell.length_b   1.000
_cell.length_c   1.000
_cell.angle_alpha   90.00
_cell.angle_beta   90.00
_cell.angle_gamma   90.00
#
_symmetry.space_group_name_H-M   'P 1'
#
loop_
_entity.id
_entity.type
_entity.pdbx_description
1 polymer ?
#
loop_
_entity_poly.entity_id
_entity_poly.type
_entity_poly.pdbx_seq_one_letter_code
_entity_poly.pdbx_strand_id
1 'polypeptide(L)' 'MNDLGLDSLDHVELIMNIEDEFNFEIPDGDAEKLLRPRDIVEYIAQKDLST' A
#
# COMPACT_ATOMS: atom_id res chain seq x y z
N MET A 1 -10.15 11.54 -12.43
CA MET A 1 -10.77 10.51 -11.57
C MET A 1 -9.80 9.34 -11.51
N ASN A 2 -8.74 9.48 -10.70
CA ASN A 2 -7.60 8.55 -10.64
C ASN A 2 -7.26 8.21 -9.18
N ASP A 3 -8.26 8.23 -8.30
CA ASP A 3 -8.16 7.61 -6.99
C ASP A 3 -9.04 6.38 -7.04
N LEU A 4 -8.59 5.31 -6.43
CA LEU A 4 -9.15 3.96 -6.51
C LEU A 4 -10.64 3.84 -6.10
N GLY A 5 -11.31 4.93 -5.75
CA GLY A 5 -12.67 4.91 -5.23
C GLY A 5 -12.77 4.17 -3.89
N LEU A 6 -11.64 3.84 -3.28
CA LEU A 6 -11.54 3.26 -1.96
C LEU A 6 -12.02 4.31 -0.98
N ASP A 7 -13.07 3.97 -0.25
CA ASP A 7 -13.39 4.71 0.96
C ASP A 7 -12.20 4.56 1.91
N SER A 8 -12.03 5.51 2.81
CA SER A 8 -10.97 5.54 3.83
C SER A 8 -10.80 4.22 4.59
N LEU A 9 -11.86 3.40 4.71
CA LEU A 9 -11.82 2.05 5.29
C LEU A 9 -11.19 1.00 4.36
N ASP A 10 -11.52 1.00 3.07
CA ASP A 10 -11.00 0.02 2.12
C ASP A 10 -9.48 0.17 1.92
N HIS A 11 -8.98 1.41 2.05
CA HIS A 11 -7.54 1.70 2.01
C HIS A 11 -6.79 1.05 3.18
N VAL A 12 -7.33 1.16 4.39
CA VAL A 12 -6.70 0.57 5.60
C VAL A 12 -6.69 -0.95 5.53
N GLU A 13 -7.79 -1.57 5.09
CA GLU A 13 -7.83 -3.03 4.91
C GLU A 13 -6.83 -3.52 3.86
N LEU A 14 -6.66 -2.77 2.76
CA LEU A 14 -5.71 -3.12 1.71
C LEU A 14 -4.26 -3.10 2.21
N ILE A 15 -3.88 -2.04 2.93
CA ILE A 15 -2.54 -1.89 3.51
C ILE A 15 -2.27 -3.03 4.50
N MET A 16 -3.21 -3.31 5.40
CA MET A 16 -3.06 -4.37 6.41
C MET A 16 -2.90 -5.76 5.78
N ASN A 17 -3.66 -6.07 4.72
CA ASN A 17 -3.50 -7.34 3.99
C ASN A 17 -2.15 -7.44 3.26
N ILE A 18 -1.62 -6.33 2.74
CA ILE A 18 -0.31 -6.29 2.09
C ILE A 18 0.80 -6.50 3.12
N GLU A 19 0.71 -5.84 4.27
CA GLU A 19 1.66 -5.98 5.37
C GLU A 19 1.74 -7.44 5.86
N ASP A 20 0.58 -8.10 6.02
CA ASP A 20 0.49 -9.50 6.43
C ASP A 20 1.02 -10.46 5.35
N GLU A 21 0.66 -10.26 4.07
CA GLU A 21 1.04 -11.18 2.97
C GLU A 21 2.55 -11.17 2.71
N PHE A 22 3.17 -9.99 2.76
CA PHE A 22 4.60 -9.81 2.50
C PHE A 22 5.43 -9.69 3.78
N ASN A 23 4.78 -9.77 4.94
CA ASN A 23 5.38 -9.79 6.28
C ASN A 23 6.29 -8.57 6.53
N PHE A 24 5.85 -7.38 6.11
CA PHE A 24 6.54 -6.10 6.29
C PHE A 24 5.58 -5.03 6.83
N GLU A 25 6.13 -3.97 7.44
CA GLU A 25 5.35 -2.85 7.98
C GLU A 25 5.45 -1.63 7.05
N ILE A 26 4.32 -1.03 6.72
CA ILE A 26 4.18 0.22 5.98
C ILE A 26 3.94 1.33 7.00
N PRO A 27 4.84 2.33 7.09
CA PRO A 27 4.61 3.48 7.94
C PRO A 27 3.34 4.25 7.53
N ASP A 28 2.57 4.76 8.50
CA ASP A 28 1.35 5.55 8.24
C ASP A 28 1.60 6.69 7.23
N GLY A 29 2.72 7.40 7.36
CA GLY A 29 3.08 8.51 6.47
C GLY A 29 3.44 8.10 5.03
N ASP A 30 3.72 6.82 4.79
CA ASP A 30 3.82 6.24 3.46
C ASP A 30 2.46 5.72 3.01
N ALA A 31 1.72 5.02 3.89
CA ALA A 31 0.36 4.54 3.63
C ALA A 31 -0.58 5.67 3.17
N GLU A 32 -0.51 6.86 3.76
CA GLU A 32 -1.29 8.04 3.34
C GLU A 32 -0.99 8.51 1.91
N LYS A 33 0.20 8.19 1.38
CA LYS A 33 0.60 8.54 0.01
C LYS A 33 0.24 7.47 -1.00
N LEU A 34 -0.05 6.25 -0.55
CA LEU A 34 -0.37 5.09 -1.36
C LEU A 34 -1.83 5.10 -1.88
N LEU A 35 -2.27 6.21 -2.46
CA LEU A 35 -3.67 6.42 -2.87
C LEU A 35 -4.05 5.69 -4.18
N ARG A 36 -3.05 5.20 -4.93
CA ARG A 36 -3.22 4.55 -6.23
C ARG A 36 -2.65 3.14 -6.22
N PRO A 37 -3.23 2.22 -7.00
CA PRO A 37 -2.78 0.84 -7.01
C PRO A 37 -1.38 0.73 -7.61
N ARG A 38 -1.04 1.62 -8.55
CA ARG A 38 0.33 1.67 -9.08
C ARG A 38 1.34 2.03 -7.98
N ASP A 39 1.00 2.97 -7.10
CA ASP A 39 1.94 3.50 -6.12
C ASP A 39 2.23 2.40 -5.08
N ILE A 40 1.19 1.62 -4.73
CA ILE A 40 1.30 0.41 -3.89
C ILE A 40 2.17 -0.66 -4.56
N VAL A 41 1.89 -1.00 -5.81
CA VAL A 41 2.66 -2.02 -6.54
C VAL A 41 4.13 -1.60 -6.70
N GLU A 42 4.39 -0.33 -7.00
CA GLU A 42 5.75 0.21 -7.05
C GLU A 42 6.44 0.16 -5.68
N TYR A 43 5.73 0.47 -4.60
CA TYR A 43 6.27 0.41 -3.24
C TYR A 43 6.68 -1.01 -2.85
N ILE A 44 5.78 -1.98 -3.06
CA ILE A 44 6.04 -3.40 -2.79
C ILE A 44 7.23 -3.88 -3.64
N ALA A 45 7.23 -3.57 -4.95
CA ALA A 45 8.31 -3.97 -5.85
C ALA A 45 9.67 -3.39 -5.42
N GLN A 46 9.73 -2.14 -4.95
CA GLN A 46 10.98 -1.55 -4.45
C GLN A 46 11.47 -2.20 -3.15
N LYS A 47 10.56 -2.58 -2.26
CA LYS A 47 10.91 -3.23 -0.98
C LYS A 47 11.42 -4.66 -1.19
N ASP A 48 10.75 -5.43 -2.05
CA ASP A 48 11.11 -6.83 -2.35
C ASP A 48 12.49 -6.92 -3.05
N LEU A 49 12.80 -5.98 -3.95
CA LEU A 49 14.11 -5.90 -4.62
C LEU A 49 15.29 -5.53 -3.73
N SER A 50 15.06 -5.21 -2.45
CA SER A 50 16.13 -4.89 -1.50
C SER A 50 16.70 -6.10 -0.74
N THR A 51 16.18 -7.31 -1.02
CA THR A 51 16.69 -8.59 -0.48
C THR A 51 17.74 -9.23 -1.39
#